data_AF-M8D2G9-F1
#
_entry.id   AF-M8D2G9-F1
#
_cell.length_a   1.000
_cell.length_b   1.000
_cell.length_c   1.000
_cell.angle_alpha   90.00
_cell.angle_beta   90.00
_cell.angle_gamma   90.00
#
_symmetry.space_group_name_H-M   'P 1'
#
loop_
_entity.id
_entity.type
_entity.pdbx_description
1 polymer ?
#
loop_
_entity_poly.entity_id
_entity_poly.type
_entity_poly.pdbx_seq_one_letter_code
_entity_poly.pdbx_strand_id
1 'polypeptide(L)'
;MARLAIASAAVALLVLLAAASAEASPAWSDYAGAFDKSLQFFEAQRSGKLPADRTVHWRGDSALTDGFSQGVDLVGGYYDAGDHVKFGFPMAYAVTMLSWGVLEFEKEMVAANSLNRALDAIRWGTNYFIKAHTEPNTLWVQVGDGDSDHLCWERAEDMSTPRTASKIDASRPGSEVAAETAAALAAAAKVFRHYDSMYADLLLMHAKQIFTFADTFRGRYDDSLQCAKKFYPSASGYQDELLWGAAWLYEATGDEDYLDYVARNAEAFGGTGWAVREFSWDNKYAGVQVLLSKVLLAGGGDGDYADTLKQFRAKAEFFIPGYQPPPGSLHIGGAPLEFVHAVTNSWEHNGVDHYRHTVTAKNTCGHPITYLKLRIEGLTGPIYGVSATHDKEMYGFPSWVTRLDAGEKLTIVYIQEGGPAAKIAVAEYKTG
;
A
#
# COMPACT_ATOMS: atom_id res chain seq x y z
N MET A 1 18.78 51.95 -50.92
CA MET A 1 17.56 51.45 -50.22
C MET A 1 17.48 49.92 -50.13
N ALA A 2 17.86 49.16 -51.17
CA ALA A 2 17.76 47.69 -51.16
C ALA A 2 18.60 46.97 -50.07
N ARG A 3 19.79 47.48 -49.72
CA ARG A 3 20.66 46.85 -48.69
C ARG A 3 20.13 46.99 -47.25
N LEU A 4 19.36 48.04 -46.96
CA LEU A 4 18.74 48.23 -45.63
C LEU A 4 17.53 47.32 -45.45
N ALA A 5 16.75 47.09 -46.51
CA ALA A 5 15.57 46.21 -46.48
C ALA A 5 15.95 44.74 -46.26
N ILE A 6 17.07 44.28 -46.82
CA ILE A 6 17.56 42.91 -46.66
C ILE A 6 18.08 42.67 -45.23
N ALA A 7 18.74 43.66 -44.62
CA ALA A 7 19.20 43.58 -43.23
C ALA A 7 18.03 43.53 -42.23
N SER A 8 16.98 44.34 -42.45
CA SER A 8 15.77 44.31 -41.61
C SER A 8 14.98 43.01 -41.74
N ALA A 9 14.92 42.42 -42.94
CA ALA A 9 14.28 41.13 -43.17
C ALA A 9 15.05 39.97 -42.51
N ALA A 10 16.39 40.02 -42.54
CA ALA A 10 17.23 39.01 -41.88
C ALA A 10 17.10 39.08 -40.35
N VAL A 11 17.04 40.28 -39.75
CA VAL A 11 16.84 40.46 -38.30
C VAL A 11 15.43 40.00 -37.88
N ALA A 12 14.39 40.31 -38.66
CA ALA A 12 13.03 39.84 -38.39
C ALA A 12 12.93 38.30 -38.47
N LEU A 13 13.62 37.68 -39.44
CA LEU A 13 13.66 36.23 -39.58
C LEU A 13 14.45 35.56 -38.43
N LEU A 14 15.54 36.17 -37.96
CA LEU A 14 16.29 35.72 -36.78
C LEU A 14 15.51 35.84 -35.47
N VAL A 15 14.70 36.89 -35.30
CA VAL A 15 13.81 37.04 -34.14
C VAL A 15 12.65 36.04 -34.18
N LEU A 16 12.10 35.76 -35.37
CA LEU A 16 11.08 34.72 -35.57
C LEU A 16 11.63 33.30 -35.36
N LEU A 17 12.87 33.04 -35.78
CA LEU A 17 13.56 31.77 -35.54
C LEU A 17 13.97 31.59 -34.06
N ALA A 18 14.32 32.67 -33.36
CA ALA A 18 14.57 32.67 -31.91
C ALA A 18 13.27 32.47 -31.10
N ALA A 19 12.15 33.03 -31.54
CA ALA A 19 10.84 32.78 -30.95
C ALA A 19 10.31 31.36 -31.24
N ALA A 20 10.67 30.77 -32.38
CA ALA A 20 10.34 29.39 -32.74
C ALA A 20 11.29 28.34 -32.13
N SER A 21 12.39 28.76 -31.50
CA SER A 21 13.33 27.91 -30.76
C SER A 21 13.27 28.12 -29.25
N ALA A 22 12.25 28.85 -28.76
CA ALA A 22 11.70 28.57 -27.45
C ALA A 22 10.99 27.22 -27.54
N GLU A 23 11.78 26.13 -27.53
CA GLU A 23 11.27 24.86 -27.06
C GLU A 23 10.59 25.17 -25.73
N ALA A 24 9.26 25.03 -25.69
CA ALA A 24 8.58 24.97 -24.41
C ALA A 24 9.30 23.87 -23.64
N SER A 25 10.10 24.27 -22.65
CA SER A 25 10.55 23.35 -21.62
C SER A 25 9.31 22.57 -21.21
N PRO A 26 9.38 21.21 -21.13
CA PRO A 26 8.18 20.43 -20.84
C PRO A 26 7.52 21.09 -19.65
N ALA A 27 6.27 21.55 -19.82
CA ALA A 27 5.57 22.28 -18.78
C ALA A 27 5.65 21.37 -17.55
N TRP A 28 6.48 21.74 -16.58
CA TRP A 28 6.51 21.05 -15.31
C TRP A 28 5.08 21.12 -14.82
N SER A 29 4.42 19.96 -14.71
CA SER A 29 3.03 19.92 -14.29
C SER A 29 2.93 20.69 -12.97
N ASP A 30 1.88 21.52 -12.82
CA ASP A 30 1.63 22.25 -11.58
C ASP A 30 1.23 21.26 -10.48
N TYR A 31 2.23 20.56 -9.93
CA TYR A 31 2.05 19.54 -8.89
C TYR A 31 1.57 20.16 -7.59
N ALA A 32 1.92 21.42 -7.32
CA ALA A 32 1.41 22.17 -6.18
C ALA A 32 -0.11 22.38 -6.33
N GLY A 33 -0.57 22.86 -7.48
CA GLY A 33 -1.99 23.02 -7.78
C GLY A 33 -2.75 21.69 -7.89
N ALA A 34 -2.10 20.61 -8.33
CA ALA A 34 -2.68 19.27 -8.33
C ALA A 34 -2.88 18.74 -6.90
N PHE A 35 -1.87 18.91 -6.03
CA PHE A 35 -1.96 18.51 -4.63
C PHE A 35 -3.00 19.35 -3.85
N ASP A 36 -3.06 20.65 -4.13
CA ASP A 36 -4.10 21.54 -3.59
C ASP A 36 -5.52 21.02 -3.86
N LYS A 37 -5.80 20.64 -5.11
CA LYS A 37 -7.08 20.05 -5.52
C LYS A 37 -7.33 18.69 -4.87
N SER A 38 -6.29 17.90 -4.63
CA SER A 38 -6.39 16.64 -3.89
C SER A 38 -6.88 16.89 -2.46
N LEU A 39 -6.37 17.92 -1.78
CA LEU A 39 -6.85 18.29 -0.44
C LEU A 39 -8.28 18.86 -0.46
N GLN A 40 -8.66 19.61 -1.51
CA GLN A 40 -10.05 20.03 -1.71
C GLN A 40 -10.98 18.82 -1.91
N PHE A 41 -10.51 17.75 -2.57
CA PHE A 41 -11.27 16.51 -2.68
C PHE A 41 -11.51 15.87 -1.30
N PHE A 42 -10.51 15.77 -0.43
CA PHE A 42 -10.73 15.32 0.95
C PHE A 42 -11.75 16.20 1.67
N GLU A 43 -11.65 17.52 1.57
CA GLU A 43 -12.65 18.44 2.15
C GLU A 43 -14.06 18.18 1.61
N ALA A 44 -14.18 17.88 0.32
CA ALA A 44 -15.44 17.53 -0.34
C ALA A 44 -15.99 16.15 0.06
N GLN A 45 -15.20 15.29 0.72
CA GLN A 45 -15.64 13.99 1.26
C GLN A 45 -16.01 14.04 2.74
N ARG A 46 -15.78 15.15 3.44
CA ARG A 46 -16.07 15.27 4.88
C ARG A 46 -17.55 15.02 5.21
N SER A 47 -17.84 14.04 6.07
CA SER A 47 -19.17 13.80 6.66
C SER A 47 -19.30 14.50 8.02
N GLY A 48 -20.51 14.81 8.48
CA GLY A 48 -20.76 15.44 9.77
C GLY A 48 -20.95 16.97 9.71
N LYS A 49 -20.69 17.62 10.84
CA LYS A 49 -20.77 19.08 11.00
C LYS A 49 -19.54 19.75 10.37
N LEU A 50 -19.71 20.46 9.26
CA LEU A 50 -18.60 21.08 8.54
C LEU A 50 -18.10 22.36 9.23
N PRO A 51 -16.80 22.66 9.14
CA PRO A 51 -16.26 23.87 9.72
C PRO A 51 -16.72 25.12 8.94
N ALA A 52 -16.79 26.26 9.64
CA ALA A 52 -17.32 27.50 9.08
C ALA A 52 -16.41 28.12 8.00
N ASP A 53 -15.11 27.87 8.10
CA ASP A 53 -14.04 28.34 7.21
C ASP A 53 -13.73 27.37 6.06
N ARG A 54 -14.63 26.39 5.80
CA ARG A 54 -14.48 25.44 4.68
C ARG A 54 -14.33 26.15 3.33
N THR A 55 -13.54 25.57 2.43
CA THR A 55 -13.38 26.12 1.06
C THR A 55 -14.37 25.50 0.06
N VAL A 56 -14.84 24.29 0.34
CA VAL A 56 -15.84 23.58 -0.47
C VAL A 56 -17.26 24.00 -0.05
N HIS A 57 -17.74 25.13 -0.58
CA HIS A 57 -19.01 25.75 -0.15
C HIS A 57 -20.29 25.03 -0.61
N TRP A 58 -20.20 24.17 -1.63
CA TRP A 58 -21.36 23.41 -2.11
C TRP A 58 -21.70 22.19 -1.24
N ARG A 59 -20.85 21.85 -0.26
CA ARG A 59 -21.14 20.86 0.79
C ARG A 59 -21.73 21.55 2.02
N GLY A 60 -22.70 20.87 2.64
CA GLY A 60 -23.35 21.24 3.89
C GLY A 60 -23.18 20.17 4.97
N ASP A 61 -23.73 20.46 6.14
CA ASP A 61 -23.76 19.53 7.26
C ASP A 61 -24.60 18.29 6.91
N SER A 62 -24.06 17.09 7.13
CA SER A 62 -24.74 15.83 6.81
C SER A 62 -24.46 14.76 7.88
N ALA A 63 -25.24 13.67 7.90
CA ALA A 63 -25.04 12.52 8.79
C ALA A 63 -24.90 12.87 10.30
N LEU A 64 -25.64 13.89 10.75
CA LEU A 64 -25.51 14.47 12.10
C LEU A 64 -26.03 13.59 13.24
N THR A 65 -26.59 12.42 12.91
CA THR A 65 -27.13 11.46 13.88
C THR A 65 -26.43 10.12 13.83
N ASP A 66 -25.29 10.02 13.13
CA ASP A 66 -24.51 8.78 13.03
C ASP A 66 -24.17 8.22 14.40
N GLY A 67 -24.53 6.96 14.64
CA GLY A 67 -24.29 6.25 15.90
C GLY A 67 -25.28 6.54 17.03
N PHE A 68 -26.09 7.60 16.93
CA PHE A 68 -26.95 8.06 18.04
C PHE A 68 -27.93 6.98 18.52
N SER A 69 -28.57 6.25 17.59
CA SER A 69 -29.49 5.15 17.90
C SER A 69 -28.81 3.96 18.58
N GLN A 70 -27.48 3.88 18.50
CA GLN A 70 -26.65 2.84 19.10
C GLN A 70 -25.86 3.32 20.32
N GLY A 71 -26.18 4.54 20.82
CA GLY A 71 -25.61 5.09 22.05
C GLY A 71 -24.19 5.62 21.93
N VAL A 72 -23.73 5.91 20.71
CA VAL A 72 -22.37 6.42 20.42
C VAL A 72 -22.43 7.65 19.52
N ASP A 73 -21.42 8.52 19.59
CA ASP A 73 -21.26 9.62 18.62
C ASP A 73 -20.31 9.16 17.53
N LEU A 74 -20.82 8.92 16.32
CA LEU A 74 -20.03 8.59 15.15
C LEU A 74 -20.12 9.70 14.08
N VAL A 75 -20.51 10.91 14.43
CA VAL A 75 -20.55 12.04 13.50
C VAL A 75 -19.13 12.48 13.12
N GLY A 76 -18.87 12.69 11.83
CA GLY A 76 -17.55 13.01 11.29
C GLY A 76 -17.05 11.97 10.29
N GLY A 77 -15.75 12.01 10.00
CA GLY A 77 -15.09 11.08 9.08
C GLY A 77 -15.30 11.43 7.61
N TYR A 78 -14.93 10.52 6.73
CA TYR A 78 -15.05 10.71 5.28
C TYR A 78 -16.09 9.76 4.68
N TYR A 79 -16.87 10.25 3.73
CA TYR A 79 -17.55 9.36 2.79
C TYR A 79 -16.52 8.70 1.88
N ASP A 80 -16.74 7.44 1.55
CA ASP A 80 -15.73 6.60 0.93
C ASP A 80 -15.44 7.01 -0.52
N ALA A 81 -16.47 7.09 -1.37
CA ALA A 81 -16.31 7.37 -2.79
C ALA A 81 -17.36 8.38 -3.29
N GLY A 82 -18.20 7.98 -4.24
CA GLY A 82 -19.35 8.77 -4.69
C GLY A 82 -20.64 8.49 -3.90
N ASP A 83 -20.55 7.59 -2.92
CA ASP A 83 -21.61 7.16 -2.03
C ASP A 83 -21.53 7.91 -0.68
N HIS A 84 -22.38 7.53 0.29
CA HIS A 84 -22.40 8.13 1.62
C HIS A 84 -22.15 7.12 2.75
N VAL A 85 -21.67 5.93 2.42
CA VAL A 85 -21.17 4.99 3.42
C VAL A 85 -19.80 5.45 3.93
N LYS A 86 -19.58 5.24 5.23
CA LYS A 86 -18.26 5.40 5.85
C LYS A 86 -17.63 4.04 6.04
N PHE A 87 -16.85 3.58 5.05
CA PHE A 87 -16.08 2.34 5.17
C PHE A 87 -14.76 2.61 5.91
N GLY A 88 -14.62 2.03 7.09
CA GLY A 88 -13.49 2.30 7.99
C GLY A 88 -12.15 1.80 7.46
N PHE A 89 -12.12 0.68 6.75
CA PHE A 89 -10.89 0.08 6.25
C PHE A 89 -10.16 0.94 5.19
N PRO A 90 -10.80 1.31 4.05
CA PRO A 90 -10.19 2.23 3.09
C PRO A 90 -9.99 3.65 3.66
N MET A 91 -10.85 4.11 4.58
CA MET A 91 -10.65 5.40 5.24
C MET A 91 -9.38 5.42 6.10
N ALA A 92 -9.13 4.36 6.87
CA ALA A 92 -7.92 4.22 7.67
C ALA A 92 -6.68 4.25 6.77
N TYR A 93 -6.68 3.45 5.70
CA TYR A 93 -5.61 3.47 4.70
C TYR A 93 -5.35 4.86 4.11
N ALA A 94 -6.41 5.57 3.69
CA ALA A 94 -6.28 6.92 3.13
C ALA A 94 -5.64 7.91 4.13
N VAL A 95 -6.00 7.81 5.42
CA VAL A 95 -5.41 8.64 6.49
C VAL A 95 -3.97 8.25 6.79
N THR A 96 -3.63 6.95 6.80
CA THR A 96 -2.24 6.48 6.92
C THR A 96 -1.39 7.06 5.79
N MET A 97 -1.87 6.98 4.55
CA MET A 97 -1.15 7.46 3.37
C MET A 97 -0.99 8.97 3.34
N LEU A 98 -2.03 9.72 3.74
CA LEU A 98 -1.93 11.17 3.86
C LEU A 98 -0.90 11.56 4.95
N SER A 99 -0.90 10.85 6.07
CA SER A 99 0.06 11.06 7.16
C SER A 99 1.49 10.73 6.72
N TRP A 100 1.68 9.60 6.03
CA TRP A 100 2.97 9.23 5.49
C TRP A 100 3.47 10.28 4.48
N GLY A 101 2.60 10.76 3.60
CA GLY A 101 2.92 11.83 2.67
C GLY A 101 3.41 13.11 3.36
N VAL A 102 2.77 13.52 4.46
CA VAL A 102 3.23 14.67 5.25
C VAL A 102 4.61 14.42 5.84
N LEU A 103 4.86 13.22 6.41
CA LEU A 103 6.17 12.88 7.00
C LEU A 103 7.31 12.91 5.99
N GLU A 104 7.07 12.48 4.75
CA GLU A 104 8.10 12.43 3.70
C GLU A 104 8.32 13.77 3.01
N PHE A 105 7.24 14.55 2.80
CA PHE A 105 7.22 15.72 1.91
C PHE A 105 6.81 17.01 2.60
N GLU A 106 7.01 17.11 3.92
CA GLU A 106 6.62 18.27 4.73
C GLU A 106 7.14 19.59 4.15
N LYS A 107 8.42 19.62 3.76
CA LYS A 107 9.07 20.84 3.23
C LYS A 107 8.43 21.32 1.94
N GLU A 108 8.09 20.39 1.06
CA GLU A 108 7.41 20.64 -0.21
C GLU A 108 5.98 21.14 0.04
N MET A 109 5.28 20.58 1.02
CA MET A 109 3.93 21.05 1.42
C MET A 109 3.96 22.44 2.06
N VAL A 110 5.01 22.77 2.82
CA VAL A 110 5.23 24.14 3.31
C VAL A 110 5.46 25.09 2.15
N ALA A 111 6.34 24.73 1.20
CA ALA A 111 6.63 25.55 0.03
C ALA A 111 5.39 25.76 -0.85
N ALA A 112 4.49 24.77 -0.92
CA ALA A 112 3.23 24.83 -1.65
C ALA A 112 2.07 25.48 -0.85
N ASN A 113 2.29 25.93 0.39
CA ASN A 113 1.26 26.48 1.27
C ASN A 113 0.04 25.54 1.46
N SER A 114 0.30 24.25 1.55
CA SER A 114 -0.70 23.18 1.64
C SER A 114 -0.61 22.38 2.95
N LEU A 115 0.47 22.53 3.72
CA LEU A 115 0.70 21.78 4.96
C LEU A 115 -0.49 21.85 5.93
N ASN A 116 -0.98 23.05 6.27
CA ASN A 116 -2.09 23.19 7.23
C ASN A 116 -3.36 22.44 6.77
N ARG A 117 -3.68 22.49 5.48
CA ARG A 117 -4.83 21.75 4.93
C ARG A 117 -4.62 20.24 4.94
N ALA A 118 -3.39 19.78 4.73
CA ALA A 118 -3.04 18.37 4.88
C ALA A 118 -3.20 17.93 6.35
N LEU A 119 -2.71 18.72 7.31
CA LEU A 119 -2.90 18.49 8.75
C LEU A 119 -4.39 18.45 9.11
N ASP A 120 -5.20 19.39 8.60
CA ASP A 120 -6.65 19.42 8.84
C ASP A 120 -7.36 18.20 8.26
N ALA A 121 -6.91 17.72 7.10
CA ALA A 121 -7.45 16.50 6.49
C ALA A 121 -7.09 15.24 7.29
N ILE A 122 -5.87 15.13 7.82
CA ILE A 122 -5.48 14.03 8.72
C ILE A 122 -6.29 14.09 10.02
N ARG A 123 -6.38 15.28 10.64
CA ARG A 123 -7.11 15.50 11.90
C ARG A 123 -8.59 15.14 11.77
N TRP A 124 -9.21 15.42 10.62
CA TRP A 124 -10.61 15.08 10.38
C TRP A 124 -10.88 13.57 10.45
N GLY A 125 -10.02 12.76 9.80
CA GLY A 125 -10.13 11.30 9.82
C GLY A 125 -9.80 10.72 11.19
N THR A 126 -8.72 11.18 11.81
CA THR A 126 -8.29 10.68 13.12
C THR A 126 -9.23 11.06 14.27
N ASN A 127 -9.87 12.23 14.23
CA ASN A 127 -10.95 12.57 15.16
C ASN A 127 -12.12 11.57 15.07
N TYR A 128 -12.44 11.10 13.87
CA TYR A 128 -13.46 10.07 13.69
C TYR A 128 -13.01 8.71 14.24
N PHE A 129 -11.75 8.30 14.03
CA PHE A 129 -11.23 7.05 14.61
C PHE A 129 -11.20 7.05 16.14
N ILE A 130 -10.89 8.19 16.78
CA ILE A 130 -10.99 8.34 18.24
C ILE A 130 -12.43 8.08 18.71
N LYS A 131 -13.42 8.66 18.02
CA LYS A 131 -14.84 8.43 18.33
C LYS A 131 -15.27 6.99 18.09
N ALA A 132 -14.76 6.37 17.02
CA ALA A 132 -15.06 5.01 16.64
C ALA A 132 -14.40 3.96 17.55
N HIS A 133 -13.38 4.31 18.32
CA HIS A 133 -12.76 3.43 19.32
C HIS A 133 -13.36 3.70 20.70
N THR A 134 -14.50 3.04 20.99
CA THR A 134 -15.29 3.32 22.20
C THR A 134 -14.85 2.56 23.44
N GLU A 135 -14.20 1.40 23.26
CA GLU A 135 -13.64 0.56 24.32
C GLU A 135 -12.37 -0.13 23.79
N PRO A 136 -11.43 -0.57 24.65
CA PRO A 136 -10.13 -1.11 24.20
C PRO A 136 -10.19 -2.21 23.15
N ASN A 137 -11.26 -3.03 23.16
CA ASN A 137 -11.48 -4.12 22.21
C ASN A 137 -12.78 -3.93 21.41
N THR A 138 -13.17 -2.68 21.11
CA THR A 138 -14.35 -2.37 20.29
C THR A 138 -14.05 -1.21 19.35
N LEU A 139 -14.19 -1.47 18.05
CA LEU A 139 -13.98 -0.49 17.00
C LEU A 139 -15.17 -0.47 16.04
N TRP A 140 -15.76 0.72 15.84
CA TRP A 140 -16.82 0.96 14.86
C TRP A 140 -16.20 1.18 13.48
N VAL A 141 -16.43 0.25 12.56
CA VAL A 141 -15.70 0.18 11.28
C VAL A 141 -16.56 0.49 10.07
N GLN A 142 -17.87 0.66 10.24
CA GLN A 142 -18.76 1.08 9.16
C GLN A 142 -19.95 1.87 9.69
N VAL A 143 -20.37 2.91 8.97
CA VAL A 143 -21.66 3.59 9.18
C VAL A 143 -22.38 3.74 7.85
N GLY A 144 -23.61 3.22 7.77
CA GLY A 144 -24.36 3.12 6.53
C GLY A 144 -24.42 1.69 6.00
N ASP A 145 -25.54 1.35 5.38
CA ASP A 145 -25.72 0.10 4.65
C ASP A 145 -25.49 0.32 3.16
N GLY A 146 -24.48 -0.32 2.58
CA GLY A 146 -24.08 -0.07 1.20
C GLY A 146 -25.14 -0.46 0.17
N ASP A 147 -25.90 -1.53 0.40
CA ASP A 147 -26.94 -1.96 -0.55
C ASP A 147 -28.03 -0.87 -0.67
N SER A 148 -28.50 -0.31 0.45
CA SER A 148 -29.53 0.75 0.44
C SER A 148 -29.00 2.12 0.05
N ASP A 149 -27.77 2.47 0.46
CA ASP A 149 -27.13 3.73 0.11
C ASP A 149 -26.89 3.84 -1.40
N HIS A 150 -26.41 2.77 -2.04
CA HIS A 150 -26.09 2.76 -3.48
C HIS A 150 -27.32 2.71 -4.38
N LEU A 151 -28.51 2.42 -3.83
CA LEU A 151 -29.78 2.54 -4.56
C LEU A 151 -30.28 3.99 -4.63
N CYS A 152 -29.71 4.90 -3.83
CA CYS A 152 -30.15 6.29 -3.76
C CYS A 152 -29.14 7.22 -4.45
N TRP A 153 -29.64 8.15 -5.25
CA TRP A 153 -28.83 9.24 -5.81
C TRP A 153 -29.32 10.58 -5.25
N GLU A 154 -28.75 10.96 -4.12
CA GLU A 154 -29.16 12.15 -3.37
C GLU A 154 -27.96 12.96 -2.88
N ARG A 155 -28.23 14.15 -2.35
CA ARG A 155 -27.19 14.92 -1.65
C ARG A 155 -26.98 14.32 -0.26
N ALA A 156 -25.76 14.35 0.25
CA ALA A 156 -25.44 13.86 1.59
C ALA A 156 -26.31 14.51 2.68
N GLU A 157 -26.69 15.78 2.51
CA GLU A 157 -27.49 16.56 3.45
C GLU A 157 -28.96 16.12 3.50
N ASP A 158 -29.44 15.44 2.46
CA ASP A 158 -30.84 14.98 2.32
C ASP A 158 -30.99 13.47 2.57
N MET A 159 -29.93 12.80 3.05
CA MET A 159 -29.91 11.35 3.19
C MET A 159 -31.12 10.79 3.93
N SER A 160 -31.76 9.80 3.31
CA SER A 160 -32.95 9.13 3.85
C SER A 160 -32.74 7.63 4.10
N THR A 161 -31.58 7.09 3.70
CA THR A 161 -31.21 5.68 3.83
C THR A 161 -30.82 5.32 5.28
N PRO A 162 -30.98 4.04 5.70
CA PRO A 162 -30.54 3.59 7.01
C PRO A 162 -29.03 3.78 7.23
N ARG A 163 -28.68 4.47 8.33
CA ARG A 163 -27.29 4.74 8.74
C ARG A 163 -26.82 3.90 9.93
N THR A 164 -27.21 2.63 9.95
CA THR A 164 -26.78 1.69 10.99
C THR A 164 -25.26 1.57 11.00
N ALA A 165 -24.67 1.60 12.19
CA ALA A 165 -23.24 1.42 12.40
C ALA A 165 -22.91 -0.04 12.73
N SER A 166 -21.78 -0.52 12.22
CA SER A 166 -21.23 -1.85 12.47
C SER A 166 -19.90 -1.75 13.20
N LYS A 167 -19.67 -2.67 14.14
CA LYS A 167 -18.46 -2.74 14.95
C LYS A 167 -17.86 -4.13 14.95
N ILE A 168 -16.55 -4.18 15.07
CA ILE A 168 -15.80 -5.37 15.46
C ILE A 168 -15.52 -5.33 16.96
N ASP A 169 -15.42 -6.52 17.54
CA ASP A 169 -15.15 -6.73 18.96
C ASP A 169 -14.45 -8.08 19.19
N ALA A 170 -14.13 -8.42 20.44
CA ALA A 170 -13.46 -9.67 20.77
C ALA A 170 -14.19 -10.94 20.29
N SER A 171 -15.52 -10.89 20.08
CA SER A 171 -16.32 -12.02 19.59
C SER A 171 -16.47 -12.04 18.07
N ARG A 172 -16.27 -10.89 17.43
CA ARG A 172 -16.38 -10.66 15.99
C ARG A 172 -15.17 -9.81 15.55
N PRO A 173 -13.98 -10.44 15.45
CA PRO A 173 -12.73 -9.73 15.22
C PRO A 173 -12.61 -9.16 13.80
N GLY A 174 -11.66 -8.24 13.62
CA GLY A 174 -11.28 -7.68 12.33
C GLY A 174 -9.88 -7.09 12.42
N SER A 175 -8.88 -7.96 12.36
CA SER A 175 -7.48 -7.62 12.60
C SER A 175 -6.95 -6.61 11.61
N GLU A 176 -7.30 -6.75 10.34
CA GLU A 176 -6.88 -5.90 9.23
C GLU A 176 -7.35 -4.46 9.41
N VAL A 177 -8.66 -4.24 9.59
CA VAL A 177 -9.22 -2.90 9.75
C VAL A 177 -8.80 -2.25 11.07
N ALA A 178 -8.64 -3.05 12.14
CA ALA A 178 -8.11 -2.57 13.41
C ALA A 178 -6.63 -2.16 13.27
N ALA A 179 -5.78 -3.02 12.69
CA ALA A 179 -4.36 -2.73 12.55
C ALA A 179 -4.08 -1.59 11.56
N GLU A 180 -4.87 -1.43 10.49
CA GLU A 180 -4.79 -0.25 9.62
C GLU A 180 -5.25 1.02 10.36
N THR A 181 -6.28 0.95 11.20
CA THR A 181 -6.69 2.10 12.04
C THR A 181 -5.59 2.47 13.04
N ALA A 182 -4.91 1.47 13.62
CA ALA A 182 -3.76 1.69 14.49
C ALA A 182 -2.59 2.33 13.71
N ALA A 183 -2.30 1.87 12.50
CA ALA A 183 -1.30 2.47 11.61
C ALA A 183 -1.62 3.94 11.31
N ALA A 184 -2.87 4.24 10.95
CA ALA A 184 -3.32 5.60 10.66
C ALA A 184 -3.11 6.55 11.85
N LEU A 185 -3.50 6.09 13.05
CA LEU A 185 -3.35 6.86 14.29
C LEU A 185 -1.88 7.01 14.70
N ALA A 186 -1.05 5.98 14.55
CA ALA A 186 0.38 6.04 14.87
C ALA A 186 1.14 6.97 13.90
N ALA A 187 0.90 6.85 12.59
CA ALA A 187 1.47 7.74 11.58
C ALA A 187 1.06 9.20 11.84
N ALA A 188 -0.23 9.45 12.12
CA ALA A 188 -0.72 10.77 12.46
C ALA A 188 -0.14 11.30 13.79
N ALA A 189 0.03 10.45 14.80
CA ALA A 189 0.69 10.83 16.06
C ALA A 189 2.12 11.33 15.80
N LYS A 190 2.86 10.67 14.90
CA LYS A 190 4.19 11.12 14.47
C LYS A 190 4.13 12.47 13.77
N VAL A 191 3.18 12.67 12.85
CA VAL A 191 2.94 13.96 12.17
C VAL A 191 2.68 15.07 13.20
N PHE A 192 1.71 14.88 14.11
CA PHE A 192 1.29 15.92 15.05
C PHE A 192 2.25 16.15 16.21
N ARG A 193 3.28 15.31 16.41
CA ARG A 193 4.17 15.39 17.57
C ARG A 193 4.75 16.78 17.82
N HIS A 194 5.07 17.53 16.78
CA HIS A 194 5.62 18.89 16.86
C HIS A 194 4.57 20.01 16.75
N TYR A 195 3.35 19.69 16.31
CA TYR A 195 2.27 20.66 16.09
C TYR A 195 1.24 20.68 17.22
N ASP A 196 0.99 19.53 17.84
CA ASP A 196 0.02 19.32 18.91
C ASP A 196 0.37 18.03 19.66
N SER A 197 1.29 18.14 20.64
CA SER A 197 1.84 16.99 21.35
C SER A 197 0.80 16.25 22.21
N MET A 198 -0.17 16.97 22.78
CA MET A 198 -1.25 16.36 23.56
C MET A 198 -2.16 15.52 22.66
N TYR A 199 -2.50 16.03 21.47
CA TYR A 199 -3.26 15.24 20.50
C TYR A 199 -2.45 14.05 19.98
N ALA A 200 -1.16 14.22 19.71
CA ALA A 200 -0.29 13.11 19.32
C ALA A 200 -0.25 11.99 20.38
N ASP A 201 -0.22 12.33 21.67
CA ASP A 201 -0.29 11.35 22.76
C ASP A 201 -1.64 10.64 22.84
N LEU A 202 -2.73 11.36 22.61
CA LEU A 202 -4.07 10.78 22.51
C LEU A 202 -4.15 9.78 21.35
N LEU A 203 -3.70 10.17 20.16
CA LEU A 203 -3.67 9.31 18.98
C LEU A 203 -2.86 8.03 19.23
N LEU A 204 -1.66 8.18 19.81
CA LEU A 204 -0.78 7.06 20.09
C LEU A 204 -1.36 6.10 21.14
N MET A 205 -2.06 6.63 22.16
CA MET A 205 -2.77 5.80 23.14
C MET A 205 -3.83 4.92 22.47
N HIS A 206 -4.67 5.50 21.60
CA HIS A 206 -5.65 4.74 20.82
C HIS A 206 -4.96 3.73 19.88
N ALA A 207 -3.92 4.13 19.17
CA ALA A 207 -3.19 3.26 18.24
C ALA A 207 -2.67 1.99 18.92
N LYS A 208 -2.05 2.14 20.11
CA LYS A 208 -1.53 1.01 20.89
C LYS A 208 -2.64 0.05 21.32
N GLN A 209 -3.75 0.59 21.85
CA GLN A 209 -4.88 -0.24 22.29
C GLN A 209 -5.52 -1.00 21.12
N ILE A 210 -5.78 -0.32 20.01
CA ILE A 210 -6.38 -0.92 18.82
C ILE A 210 -5.46 -1.99 18.22
N PHE A 211 -4.14 -1.75 18.18
CA PHE A 211 -3.21 -2.77 17.70
C PHE A 211 -3.16 -4.00 18.60
N THR A 212 -3.14 -3.81 19.94
CA THR A 212 -3.26 -4.92 20.88
C THR A 212 -4.55 -5.72 20.66
N PHE A 213 -5.68 -5.04 20.43
CA PHE A 213 -6.95 -5.68 20.08
C PHE A 213 -6.83 -6.49 18.78
N ALA A 214 -6.27 -5.90 17.72
CA ALA A 214 -6.10 -6.52 16.41
C ALA A 214 -5.27 -7.82 16.46
N ASP A 215 -4.17 -7.80 17.22
CA ASP A 215 -3.26 -8.94 17.33
C ASP A 215 -3.76 -10.03 18.31
N THR A 216 -4.47 -9.62 19.38
CA THR A 216 -4.98 -10.55 20.40
C THR A 216 -6.17 -11.36 19.89
N PHE A 217 -7.08 -10.71 19.15
CA PHE A 217 -8.29 -11.33 18.62
C PHE A 217 -8.20 -11.41 17.10
N ARG A 218 -7.50 -12.43 16.60
CA ARG A 218 -7.22 -12.55 15.18
C ARG A 218 -8.42 -13.06 14.38
N GLY A 219 -8.76 -12.36 13.31
CA GLY A 219 -9.78 -12.80 12.36
C GLY A 219 -10.13 -11.70 11.37
N ARG A 220 -10.75 -12.11 10.25
CA ARG A 220 -11.11 -11.19 9.18
C ARG A 220 -12.40 -10.45 9.51
N TYR A 221 -12.41 -9.15 9.28
CA TYR A 221 -13.56 -8.28 9.51
C TYR A 221 -14.71 -8.62 8.55
N ASP A 222 -14.42 -9.12 7.34
CA ASP A 222 -15.42 -9.48 6.34
C ASP A 222 -16.07 -10.86 6.59
N ASP A 223 -15.49 -11.67 7.47
CA ASP A 223 -16.15 -12.84 8.07
C ASP A 223 -17.09 -12.39 9.21
N SER A 224 -16.64 -11.43 10.03
CA SER A 224 -17.41 -10.85 11.13
C SER A 224 -18.58 -9.98 10.67
N LEU A 225 -18.42 -9.23 9.58
CA LEU A 225 -19.32 -8.19 9.09
C LEU A 225 -19.61 -8.39 7.60
N GLN A 226 -20.64 -9.20 7.32
CA GLN A 226 -21.04 -9.52 5.94
C GLN A 226 -21.44 -8.28 5.12
N CYS A 227 -21.82 -7.18 5.76
CA CYS A 227 -22.17 -5.92 5.09
C CYS A 227 -20.99 -5.27 4.35
N ALA A 228 -19.75 -5.56 4.74
CA ALA A 228 -18.56 -4.97 4.13
C ALA A 228 -17.96 -5.83 3.01
N LYS A 229 -18.22 -7.14 3.04
CA LYS A 229 -17.63 -8.15 2.14
C LYS A 229 -17.90 -7.90 0.65
N LYS A 230 -19.03 -7.29 0.31
CA LYS A 230 -19.39 -6.98 -1.09
C LYS A 230 -18.64 -5.77 -1.65
N PHE A 231 -18.11 -4.91 -0.78
CA PHE A 231 -17.54 -3.61 -1.15
C PHE A 231 -16.02 -3.61 -0.95
N TYR A 232 -15.56 -3.92 0.26
CA TYR A 232 -14.16 -3.92 0.65
C TYR A 232 -13.77 -5.25 1.32
N PRO A 233 -13.78 -6.40 0.61
CA PRO A 233 -13.37 -7.67 1.20
C PRO A 233 -11.89 -7.65 1.60
N SER A 234 -11.51 -8.43 2.62
CA SER A 234 -10.11 -8.61 3.03
C SER A 234 -9.42 -9.63 2.10
N ALA A 235 -9.06 -9.24 0.88
CA ALA A 235 -8.58 -10.22 -0.10
C ALA A 235 -7.18 -10.75 0.23
N SER A 236 -6.30 -9.90 0.77
CA SER A 236 -4.94 -10.22 1.22
C SER A 236 -4.87 -10.99 2.55
N GLY A 237 -5.91 -10.87 3.37
CA GLY A 237 -5.91 -11.33 4.76
C GLY A 237 -5.72 -10.18 5.75
N TYR A 238 -5.09 -10.47 6.89
CA TYR A 238 -4.80 -9.48 7.94
C TYR A 238 -3.32 -9.43 8.35
N GLN A 239 -2.52 -10.33 7.77
CA GLN A 239 -1.14 -10.55 8.17
C GLN A 239 -0.27 -9.34 7.83
N ASP A 240 -0.47 -8.74 6.65
CA ASP A 240 0.25 -7.55 6.22
C ASP A 240 -0.12 -6.31 7.05
N GLU A 241 -1.38 -6.16 7.46
CA GLU A 241 -1.79 -5.06 8.34
C GLU A 241 -1.21 -5.19 9.74
N LEU A 242 -1.06 -6.40 10.27
CA LEU A 242 -0.37 -6.61 11.55
C LEU A 242 1.10 -6.21 11.47
N LEU A 243 1.80 -6.53 10.37
CA LEU A 243 3.17 -6.05 10.15
C LEU A 243 3.20 -4.52 9.96
N TRP A 244 2.24 -3.96 9.23
CA TRP A 244 2.12 -2.53 8.95
C TRP A 244 1.82 -1.69 10.17
N GLY A 245 0.84 -2.09 10.99
CA GLY A 245 0.50 -1.44 12.24
C GLY A 245 1.66 -1.45 13.23
N ALA A 246 2.36 -2.59 13.36
CA ALA A 246 3.55 -2.68 14.18
C ALA A 246 4.68 -1.77 13.65
N ALA A 247 4.93 -1.76 12.33
CA ALA A 247 5.95 -0.90 11.74
C ALA A 247 5.67 0.59 12.00
N TRP A 248 4.42 1.04 11.88
CA TRP A 248 4.04 2.42 12.18
C TRP A 248 4.11 2.76 13.67
N LEU A 249 3.75 1.81 14.54
CA LEU A 249 3.92 1.99 15.98
C LEU A 249 5.40 2.14 16.34
N TYR A 250 6.28 1.29 15.79
CA TYR A 250 7.73 1.46 15.93
C TYR A 250 8.18 2.84 15.44
N GLU A 251 7.77 3.26 14.24
CA GLU A 251 8.12 4.57 13.69
C GLU A 251 7.67 5.74 14.59
N ALA A 252 6.51 5.61 15.24
CA ALA A 252 5.95 6.65 16.10
C ALA A 252 6.54 6.67 17.52
N THR A 253 7.05 5.54 18.02
CA THR A 253 7.49 5.39 19.42
C THR A 253 8.99 5.18 19.60
N GLY A 254 9.67 4.60 18.61
CA GLY A 254 11.02 4.03 18.76
C GLY A 254 11.07 2.82 19.71
N ASP A 255 9.93 2.17 19.97
CA ASP A 255 9.83 1.02 20.87
C ASP A 255 10.16 -0.27 20.11
N GLU A 256 11.31 -0.85 20.43
CA GLU A 256 11.88 -2.02 19.74
C GLU A 256 10.97 -3.26 19.82
N ASP A 257 10.07 -3.37 20.80
CA ASP A 257 9.12 -4.49 20.90
C ASP A 257 8.25 -4.63 19.63
N TYR A 258 7.95 -3.51 18.96
CA TYR A 258 7.21 -3.52 17.70
C TYR A 258 8.08 -3.94 16.52
N LEU A 259 9.35 -3.53 16.48
CA LEU A 259 10.29 -3.98 15.45
C LEU A 259 10.54 -5.49 15.59
N ASP A 260 10.71 -5.97 16.82
CA ASP A 260 10.80 -7.38 17.18
C ASP A 260 9.57 -8.15 16.72
N TYR A 261 8.37 -7.58 16.93
CA TYR A 261 7.13 -8.18 16.48
C TYR A 261 7.14 -8.36 14.96
N VAL A 262 7.50 -7.31 14.21
CA VAL A 262 7.58 -7.42 12.75
C VAL A 262 8.60 -8.49 12.36
N ALA A 263 9.82 -8.44 12.92
CA ALA A 263 10.88 -9.36 12.56
C ALA A 263 10.53 -10.83 12.83
N ARG A 264 9.93 -11.12 13.98
CA ARG A 264 9.50 -12.48 14.38
C ARG A 264 8.36 -13.02 13.52
N ASN A 265 7.46 -12.16 13.08
CA ASN A 265 6.29 -12.58 12.29
C ASN A 265 6.54 -12.48 10.77
N ALA A 266 7.60 -11.82 10.32
CA ALA A 266 7.79 -11.45 8.91
C ALA A 266 7.69 -12.62 7.91
N GLU A 267 8.27 -13.78 8.22
CA GLU A 267 8.18 -14.95 7.34
C GLU A 267 6.78 -15.58 7.41
N ALA A 268 6.28 -15.85 8.61
CA ALA A 268 5.00 -16.49 8.84
C ALA A 268 3.82 -15.68 8.29
N PHE A 269 3.95 -14.35 8.30
CA PHE A 269 2.95 -13.40 7.80
C PHE A 269 3.22 -13.01 6.35
N GLY A 270 4.19 -13.62 5.65
CA GLY A 270 4.43 -13.37 4.23
C GLY A 270 5.17 -12.07 3.90
N GLY A 271 5.55 -11.28 4.89
CA GLY A 271 6.28 -10.01 4.74
C GLY A 271 7.61 -10.14 4.00
N THR A 272 8.39 -11.19 4.29
CA THR A 272 9.64 -11.49 3.55
C THR A 272 9.43 -12.41 2.35
N GLY A 273 8.18 -12.83 2.13
CA GLY A 273 7.77 -13.75 1.08
C GLY A 273 7.84 -13.12 -0.31
N TRP A 274 6.69 -12.92 -0.94
CA TRP A 274 6.64 -12.48 -2.33
C TRP A 274 7.03 -11.01 -2.48
N ALA A 275 7.72 -10.70 -3.57
CA ALA A 275 7.84 -9.33 -3.99
C ALA A 275 6.50 -8.93 -4.63
N VAL A 276 5.78 -8.02 -4.00
CA VAL A 276 4.47 -7.58 -4.47
C VAL A 276 4.61 -6.43 -5.46
N ARG A 277 3.60 -6.27 -6.33
CA ARG A 277 3.52 -5.16 -7.31
C ARG A 277 2.39 -4.19 -7.00
N GLU A 278 1.68 -4.44 -5.92
CA GLU A 278 0.54 -3.67 -5.48
C GLU A 278 0.78 -3.17 -4.07
N PHE A 279 0.35 -1.94 -3.84
CA PHE A 279 0.18 -1.34 -2.52
C PHE A 279 -1.16 -0.63 -2.54
N SER A 280 -2.09 -1.05 -1.68
CA SER A 280 -3.48 -0.62 -1.74
C SER A 280 -4.14 -0.65 -0.37
N TRP A 281 -5.42 -0.27 -0.32
CA TRP A 281 -6.23 -0.34 0.89
C TRP A 281 -6.39 -1.77 1.43
N ASP A 282 -6.06 -2.80 0.65
CA ASP A 282 -6.10 -4.22 1.03
C ASP A 282 -4.70 -4.80 1.23
N ASN A 283 -3.71 -4.48 0.38
CA ASN A 283 -2.36 -5.07 0.47
C ASN A 283 -1.28 -4.09 0.92
N LYS A 284 -0.62 -4.35 2.06
CA LYS A 284 0.37 -3.48 2.72
C LYS A 284 1.81 -3.98 2.61
N TYR A 285 2.05 -5.14 2.00
CA TYR A 285 3.39 -5.74 1.96
C TYR A 285 4.46 -4.81 1.39
N ALA A 286 4.18 -4.16 0.25
CA ALA A 286 5.09 -3.19 -0.36
C ALA A 286 5.37 -2.01 0.59
N GLY A 287 4.34 -1.50 1.26
CA GLY A 287 4.46 -0.41 2.24
C GLY A 287 5.38 -0.80 3.39
N VAL A 288 5.15 -1.95 4.03
CA VAL A 288 5.99 -2.47 5.13
C VAL A 288 7.45 -2.64 4.67
N GLN A 289 7.64 -3.26 3.51
CA GLN A 289 8.97 -3.54 2.95
C GLN A 289 9.75 -2.24 2.70
N VAL A 290 9.10 -1.23 2.12
CA VAL A 290 9.70 0.09 1.88
C VAL A 290 9.97 0.82 3.20
N LEU A 291 8.99 0.87 4.10
CA LEU A 291 9.08 1.60 5.36
C LEU A 291 10.26 1.06 6.21
N LEU A 292 10.34 -0.25 6.42
CA LEU A 292 11.37 -0.84 7.27
C LEU A 292 12.75 -0.93 6.60
N SER A 293 12.83 -0.84 5.27
CA SER A 293 14.13 -0.69 4.59
C SER A 293 14.84 0.62 5.00
N LYS A 294 14.09 1.66 5.41
CA LYS A 294 14.66 2.93 5.88
C LYS A 294 15.39 2.78 7.21
N VAL A 295 14.93 1.88 8.07
CA VAL A 295 15.60 1.57 9.36
C VAL A 295 17.04 1.11 9.12
N LEU A 296 17.25 0.23 8.13
CA LEU A 296 18.60 -0.18 7.71
C LEU A 296 19.43 0.97 7.15
N LEU A 297 18.82 1.81 6.29
CA LEU A 297 19.53 2.91 5.64
C LEU A 297 19.96 4.00 6.62
N ALA A 298 19.24 4.16 7.73
CA ALA A 298 19.59 5.06 8.82
C ALA A 298 20.72 4.51 9.72
N GLY A 299 21.29 3.34 9.41
CA GLY A 299 22.29 2.67 10.23
C GLY A 299 21.71 1.92 11.44
N GLY A 300 20.39 1.75 11.50
CA GLY A 300 19.73 0.84 12.41
C GLY A 300 19.72 -0.60 11.87
N GLY A 301 19.37 -1.57 12.72
CA GLY A 301 19.23 -2.97 12.32
C GLY A 301 20.51 -3.82 12.44
N ASP A 302 21.50 -3.38 13.21
CA ASP A 302 22.54 -4.27 13.74
C ASP A 302 21.92 -5.20 14.80
N GLY A 303 22.32 -6.47 14.82
CA GLY A 303 21.76 -7.48 15.74
C GLY A 303 20.82 -8.48 15.04
N ASP A 304 19.86 -9.02 15.79
CA ASP A 304 19.06 -10.18 15.39
C ASP A 304 18.08 -9.91 14.21
N TYR A 305 17.85 -8.65 13.85
CA TYR A 305 16.86 -8.24 12.82
C TYR A 305 17.47 -8.01 11.44
N ALA A 306 18.80 -7.99 11.33
CA ALA A 306 19.52 -7.57 10.13
C ALA A 306 19.09 -8.35 8.88
N ASP A 307 18.86 -9.65 9.01
CA ASP A 307 18.53 -10.51 7.87
C ASP A 307 17.09 -10.33 7.40
N THR A 308 16.14 -10.13 8.31
CA THR A 308 14.75 -9.81 7.95
C THR A 308 14.67 -8.46 7.25
N LEU A 309 15.35 -7.45 7.78
CA LEU A 309 15.33 -6.12 7.17
C LEU A 309 16.02 -6.12 5.80
N LYS A 310 17.12 -6.89 5.61
CA LYS A 310 17.76 -7.05 4.29
C LYS A 310 16.80 -7.69 3.29
N GLN A 311 16.00 -8.67 3.72
CA GLN A 311 14.97 -9.27 2.88
C GLN A 311 13.89 -8.25 2.52
N PHE A 312 13.38 -7.47 3.46
CA PHE A 312 12.44 -6.38 3.16
C PHE A 312 13.00 -5.38 2.16
N ARG A 313 14.26 -4.95 2.32
CA ARG A 313 14.93 -4.09 1.36
C ARG A 313 14.95 -4.71 -0.04
N ALA A 314 15.30 -5.99 -0.18
CA ALA A 314 15.30 -6.66 -1.48
C ALA A 314 13.91 -6.69 -2.13
N LYS A 315 12.83 -6.78 -1.35
CA LYS A 315 11.46 -6.69 -1.87
C LYS A 315 11.05 -5.25 -2.22
N ALA A 316 11.47 -4.27 -1.42
CA ALA A 316 11.26 -2.85 -1.70
C ALA A 316 11.94 -2.43 -3.02
N GLU A 317 13.17 -2.90 -3.26
CA GLU A 317 13.92 -2.66 -4.51
C GLU A 317 13.20 -3.25 -5.74
N PHE A 318 12.44 -4.33 -5.57
CA PHE A 318 11.60 -4.87 -6.63
C PHE A 318 10.34 -4.02 -6.88
N PHE A 319 9.69 -3.54 -5.81
CA PHE A 319 8.47 -2.73 -5.91
C PHE A 319 8.72 -1.35 -6.52
N ILE A 320 9.91 -0.77 -6.33
CA ILE A 320 10.29 0.54 -6.87
C ILE A 320 11.30 0.35 -8.03
N PRO A 321 10.87 0.24 -9.30
CA PRO A 321 11.80 0.13 -10.43
C PRO A 321 12.56 1.45 -10.59
N GLY A 322 13.83 1.48 -10.21
CA GLY A 322 14.69 2.67 -10.37
C GLY A 322 15.62 2.99 -9.19
N TYR A 323 15.56 2.26 -8.08
CA TYR A 323 16.56 2.42 -7.01
C TYR A 323 17.91 1.85 -7.48
N GLN A 324 18.78 2.74 -7.99
CA GLN A 324 20.20 2.43 -8.09
C GLN A 324 20.87 2.85 -6.77
N PRO A 325 21.53 1.93 -6.04
CA PRO A 325 22.32 2.31 -4.89
C PRO A 325 23.43 3.28 -5.33
N PRO A 326 23.88 4.18 -4.45
CA PRO A 326 24.95 5.12 -4.78
C PRO A 326 26.19 4.36 -5.30
N PRO A 327 26.89 4.89 -6.30
CA PRO A 327 28.05 4.22 -6.90
C PRO A 327 29.11 3.97 -5.83
N GLY A 328 29.29 2.71 -5.46
CA GLY A 328 30.19 2.29 -4.38
C GLY A 328 29.73 1.07 -3.57
N SER A 329 28.47 0.65 -3.68
CA SER A 329 28.06 -0.65 -3.13
C SER A 329 28.54 -1.79 -4.04
N LEU A 330 29.36 -2.70 -3.50
CA LEU A 330 29.80 -3.89 -4.23
C LEU A 330 28.58 -4.65 -4.78
N HIS A 331 28.50 -4.79 -6.09
CA HIS A 331 27.75 -5.89 -6.69
C HIS A 331 28.46 -7.20 -6.34
N ILE A 332 28.07 -7.80 -5.23
CA ILE A 332 28.42 -9.18 -4.90
C ILE A 332 27.47 -10.06 -5.71
N GLY A 333 28.03 -10.95 -6.53
CA GLY A 333 27.37 -11.66 -7.64
C GLY A 333 25.95 -12.16 -7.33
N GLY A 334 24.99 -11.65 -8.11
CA GLY A 334 23.58 -12.06 -8.05
C GLY A 334 23.31 -13.34 -8.85
N ALA A 335 22.21 -14.02 -8.51
CA ALA A 335 21.70 -15.19 -9.22
C ALA A 335 21.51 -14.88 -10.73
N PRO A 336 21.72 -15.86 -11.63
CA PRO A 336 21.72 -15.61 -13.08
C PRO A 336 20.33 -15.35 -13.67
N LEU A 337 19.28 -15.60 -12.88
CA LEU A 337 17.89 -15.42 -13.25
C LEU A 337 17.17 -14.55 -12.21
N GLU A 338 16.37 -13.61 -12.71
CA GLU A 338 15.38 -12.88 -11.93
C GLU A 338 14.02 -13.56 -12.12
N PHE A 339 13.39 -13.99 -11.03
CA PHE A 339 12.07 -14.65 -11.07
C PHE A 339 10.96 -13.67 -10.71
N VAL A 340 9.92 -13.60 -11.54
CA VAL A 340 8.67 -12.91 -11.26
C VAL A 340 7.56 -13.96 -11.13
N HIS A 341 7.03 -14.12 -9.93
CA HIS A 341 5.92 -15.04 -9.65
C HIS A 341 4.61 -14.26 -9.60
N ALA A 342 3.55 -14.83 -10.19
CA ALA A 342 2.20 -14.28 -10.13
C ALA A 342 1.18 -15.40 -9.99
N VAL A 343 0.19 -15.23 -9.12
CA VAL A 343 -1.06 -16.01 -9.19
C VAL A 343 -1.88 -15.40 -10.31
N THR A 344 -2.23 -16.23 -11.28
CA THR A 344 -2.90 -15.79 -12.51
C THR A 344 -4.33 -16.29 -12.61
N ASN A 345 -4.69 -17.29 -11.80
CA ASN A 345 -6.05 -17.78 -11.65
C ASN A 345 -6.18 -18.57 -10.34
N SER A 346 -7.39 -18.71 -9.83
CA SER A 346 -7.72 -19.58 -8.71
C SER A 346 -9.11 -20.20 -8.89
N TRP A 347 -9.31 -21.42 -8.39
CA TRP A 347 -10.61 -22.08 -8.39
C TRP A 347 -10.71 -23.09 -7.25
N GLU A 348 -11.94 -23.36 -6.79
CA GLU A 348 -12.19 -24.41 -5.81
C GLU A 348 -12.63 -25.69 -6.52
N HIS A 349 -12.11 -26.84 -6.09
CA HIS A 349 -12.56 -28.16 -6.54
C HIS A 349 -12.63 -29.12 -5.35
N ASN A 350 -13.81 -29.69 -5.09
CA ASN A 350 -14.07 -30.60 -3.96
C ASN A 350 -13.66 -30.04 -2.58
N GLY A 351 -13.87 -28.74 -2.36
CA GLY A 351 -13.52 -28.07 -1.10
C GLY A 351 -12.03 -27.82 -0.91
N VAL A 352 -11.23 -27.91 -1.98
CA VAL A 352 -9.81 -27.56 -1.98
C VAL A 352 -9.57 -26.42 -2.96
N ASP A 353 -8.87 -25.39 -2.51
CA ASP A 353 -8.46 -24.27 -3.35
C ASP A 353 -7.25 -24.64 -4.21
N HIS A 354 -7.34 -24.31 -5.49
CA HIS A 354 -6.27 -24.46 -6.46
C HIS A 354 -5.84 -23.11 -7.00
N TYR A 355 -4.53 -22.93 -7.19
CA TYR A 355 -3.95 -21.70 -7.71
C TYR A 355 -3.10 -21.99 -8.94
N ARG A 356 -3.33 -21.23 -10.02
CA ARG A 356 -2.47 -21.22 -11.22
C ARG A 356 -1.38 -20.18 -11.05
N HIS A 357 -0.17 -20.62 -10.85
CA HIS A 357 1.01 -19.77 -10.78
C HIS A 357 1.65 -19.64 -12.16
N THR A 358 2.02 -18.41 -12.53
CA THR A 358 2.90 -18.13 -13.66
C THR A 358 4.19 -17.51 -13.13
N VAL A 359 5.32 -18.08 -13.51
CA VAL A 359 6.65 -17.64 -13.13
C VAL A 359 7.43 -17.27 -14.37
N THR A 360 7.91 -16.03 -14.42
CA THR A 360 8.80 -15.55 -15.47
C THR A 360 10.23 -15.56 -14.93
N ALA A 361 11.11 -16.36 -15.50
CA ALA A 361 12.53 -16.36 -15.19
C ALA A 361 13.30 -15.59 -16.28
N LYS A 362 13.77 -14.39 -15.96
CA LYS A 362 14.49 -13.50 -16.88
C LYS A 362 15.99 -13.67 -16.72
N ASN A 363 16.73 -13.84 -17.81
CA ASN A 363 18.18 -13.87 -17.79
C ASN A 363 18.76 -12.47 -17.52
N THR A 364 19.46 -12.33 -16.39
CA THR A 364 20.11 -11.08 -15.95
C THR A 364 21.63 -11.19 -15.86
N CYS A 365 22.22 -12.35 -16.19
CA CYS A 365 23.66 -12.58 -16.01
C CYS A 365 24.55 -11.96 -17.10
N GLY A 366 23.96 -11.30 -18.10
CA GLY A 366 24.68 -10.64 -19.19
C GLY A 366 25.20 -11.56 -20.29
N HIS A 367 25.07 -12.88 -20.14
CA HIS A 367 25.53 -13.90 -21.10
C HIS A 367 24.40 -14.90 -21.43
N PRO A 368 24.40 -15.55 -22.61
CA PRO A 368 23.46 -16.62 -22.90
C PRO A 368 23.60 -17.79 -21.92
N ILE A 369 22.50 -18.23 -21.31
CA ILE A 369 22.48 -19.43 -20.47
C ILE A 369 22.22 -20.63 -21.38
N THR A 370 23.20 -21.52 -21.53
CA THR A 370 23.15 -22.71 -22.40
C THR A 370 22.78 -23.98 -21.63
N TYR A 371 22.86 -23.93 -20.31
CA TYR A 371 22.41 -25.00 -19.42
C TYR A 371 21.76 -24.38 -18.20
N LEU A 372 20.60 -24.90 -17.81
CA LEU A 372 19.87 -24.46 -16.63
C LEU A 372 19.30 -25.66 -15.89
N LYS A 373 19.49 -25.66 -14.57
CA LYS A 373 18.87 -26.57 -13.62
C LYS A 373 18.26 -25.75 -12.49
N LEU A 374 16.95 -25.88 -12.33
CA LEU A 374 16.13 -25.26 -11.31
C LEU A 374 15.77 -26.29 -10.25
N ARG A 375 15.82 -25.89 -8.98
CA ARG A 375 15.22 -26.63 -7.87
C ARG A 375 13.82 -26.07 -7.63
N ILE A 376 12.81 -26.93 -7.59
CA ILE A 376 11.42 -26.57 -7.34
C ILE A 376 10.89 -27.41 -6.17
N GLU A 377 10.84 -26.81 -4.99
CA GLU A 377 10.46 -27.48 -3.74
C GLU A 377 8.99 -27.19 -3.40
N GLY A 378 8.29 -28.18 -2.83
CA GLY A 378 6.90 -28.02 -2.38
C GLY A 378 5.87 -27.96 -3.51
N LEU A 379 6.22 -28.34 -4.74
CA LEU A 379 5.27 -28.46 -5.84
C LEU A 379 4.31 -29.63 -5.59
N THR A 380 3.01 -29.35 -5.49
CA THR A 380 1.99 -30.38 -5.27
C THR A 380 1.23 -30.78 -6.54
N GLY A 381 1.14 -29.90 -7.53
CA GLY A 381 0.42 -30.14 -8.78
C GLY A 381 1.30 -30.15 -10.04
N PRO A 382 0.68 -30.16 -11.23
CA PRO A 382 1.39 -30.18 -12.51
C PRO A 382 2.18 -28.89 -12.77
N ILE A 383 3.28 -29.02 -13.53
CA ILE A 383 4.15 -27.94 -13.97
C ILE A 383 4.43 -28.00 -15.48
N TYR A 384 4.54 -26.84 -16.10
CA TYR A 384 4.71 -26.62 -17.53
C TYR A 384 5.81 -25.57 -17.77
N GLY A 385 6.42 -25.61 -18.95
CA GLY A 385 7.49 -24.67 -19.34
C GLY A 385 8.90 -25.08 -18.90
N VAL A 386 9.03 -26.19 -18.17
CA VAL A 386 10.29 -26.83 -17.77
C VAL A 386 10.15 -28.36 -17.89
N SER A 387 11.28 -29.06 -17.93
CA SER A 387 11.30 -30.54 -17.95
C SER A 387 11.94 -31.09 -16.68
N ALA A 388 11.28 -32.06 -16.05
CA ALA A 388 11.86 -32.76 -14.90
C ALA A 388 13.16 -33.47 -15.31
N THR A 389 14.15 -33.45 -14.41
CA THR A 389 15.40 -34.19 -14.57
C THR A 389 15.34 -35.52 -13.80
N HIS A 390 16.41 -36.31 -13.85
CA HIS A 390 16.51 -37.54 -13.06
C HIS A 390 16.62 -37.29 -11.55
N ASP A 391 17.01 -36.08 -11.15
CA ASP A 391 17.11 -35.71 -9.74
C ASP A 391 15.76 -35.23 -9.21
N LYS A 392 15.43 -35.62 -7.98
CA LYS A 392 14.20 -35.21 -7.31
C LYS A 392 14.12 -33.68 -7.21
N GLU A 393 12.94 -33.11 -7.49
CA GLU A 393 12.66 -31.66 -7.42
C GLU A 393 13.53 -30.80 -8.35
N MET A 394 14.18 -31.41 -9.34
CA MET A 394 15.07 -30.71 -10.27
C MET A 394 14.47 -30.67 -11.67
N TYR A 395 14.49 -29.48 -12.25
CA TYR A 395 13.90 -29.19 -13.56
C TYR A 395 14.91 -28.45 -14.43
N GLY A 396 14.94 -28.73 -15.72
CA GLY A 396 15.78 -28.03 -16.69
C GLY A 396 14.96 -27.35 -17.78
N PHE A 397 15.67 -26.84 -18.79
CA PHE A 397 15.01 -26.37 -20.00
C PHE A 397 14.11 -27.45 -20.60
N PRO A 398 12.94 -27.07 -21.14
CA PRO A 398 12.16 -27.98 -21.94
C PRO A 398 12.92 -28.32 -23.24
N SER A 399 12.58 -29.45 -23.87
CA SER A 399 13.31 -29.97 -25.04
C SER A 399 13.40 -29.01 -26.24
N TRP A 400 12.53 -28.01 -26.32
CA TRP A 400 12.51 -27.00 -27.38
C TRP A 400 13.31 -25.72 -27.04
N VAL A 401 13.90 -25.62 -25.85
CA VAL A 401 14.74 -24.49 -25.44
C VAL A 401 16.16 -24.99 -25.24
N THR A 402 17.09 -24.51 -26.07
CA THR A 402 18.51 -24.90 -26.02
C THR A 402 19.41 -23.83 -25.39
N ARG A 403 18.90 -22.60 -25.28
CA ARG A 403 19.55 -21.47 -24.60
C ARG A 403 18.53 -20.42 -24.19
N LEU A 404 18.92 -19.53 -23.28
CA LEU A 404 18.18 -18.32 -22.91
C LEU A 404 19.12 -17.12 -23.02
N ASP A 405 18.93 -16.25 -24.01
CA ASP A 405 19.81 -15.11 -24.27
C ASP A 405 19.63 -14.01 -23.18
N ALA A 406 20.60 -13.09 -23.08
CA ALA A 406 20.55 -12.04 -22.06
C ALA A 406 19.29 -11.16 -22.23
N GLY A 407 18.52 -11.00 -21.15
CA GLY A 407 17.24 -10.29 -21.15
C GLY A 407 16.03 -11.11 -21.60
N GLU A 408 16.22 -12.31 -22.17
CA GLU A 408 15.12 -13.21 -22.52
C GLU A 408 14.47 -13.84 -21.27
N LYS A 409 13.26 -14.38 -21.47
CA LYS A 409 12.39 -14.87 -20.40
C LYS A 409 11.96 -16.30 -20.67
N LEU A 410 12.14 -17.17 -19.69
CA LEU A 410 11.51 -18.48 -19.63
C LEU A 410 10.22 -18.38 -18.80
N THR A 411 9.10 -18.85 -19.35
CA THR A 411 7.82 -18.88 -18.61
C THR A 411 7.54 -20.27 -18.10
N ILE A 412 7.31 -20.38 -16.79
CA ILE A 412 6.97 -21.60 -16.07
C ILE A 412 5.56 -21.42 -15.54
N VAL A 413 4.71 -22.44 -15.69
CA VAL A 413 3.35 -22.41 -15.15
C VAL A 413 3.17 -23.64 -14.29
N TYR A 414 2.64 -23.50 -13.09
CA TYR A 414 2.29 -24.65 -12.27
C TYR A 414 0.97 -24.45 -11.54
N ILE A 415 0.35 -25.56 -11.15
CA ILE A 415 -0.84 -25.58 -10.32
C ILE A 415 -0.46 -26.05 -8.92
N GLN A 416 -0.97 -25.36 -7.90
CA GLN A 416 -0.78 -25.71 -6.50
C GLN A 416 -2.14 -26.02 -5.86
N GLU A 417 -2.22 -27.13 -5.13
CA GLU A 417 -3.42 -27.52 -4.36
C GLU A 417 -3.25 -27.15 -2.89
N GLY A 418 -3.90 -26.07 -2.44
CA GLY A 418 -3.76 -25.55 -1.08
C GLY A 418 -2.32 -25.22 -0.64
N GLY A 419 -2.17 -24.51 0.47
CA GLY A 419 -0.86 -24.26 1.08
C GLY A 419 0.05 -23.29 0.32
N PRO A 420 1.33 -23.18 0.72
CA PRO A 420 2.27 -22.21 0.15
C PRO A 420 2.67 -22.58 -1.28
N ALA A 421 2.98 -21.59 -2.11
CA ALA A 421 3.44 -21.83 -3.48
C ALA A 421 4.83 -22.50 -3.51
N ALA A 422 5.13 -23.20 -4.62
CA ALA A 422 6.40 -23.88 -4.79
C ALA A 422 7.58 -22.88 -4.80
N LYS A 423 8.65 -23.24 -4.09
CA LYS A 423 9.90 -22.45 -4.06
C LYS A 423 10.74 -22.79 -5.28
N ILE A 424 11.04 -21.80 -6.12
CA ILE A 424 11.86 -21.98 -7.33
C ILE A 424 13.21 -21.28 -7.13
N ALA A 425 14.30 -22.01 -7.34
CA ALA A 425 15.66 -21.47 -7.25
C ALA A 425 16.55 -22.04 -8.35
N VAL A 426 17.61 -21.32 -8.71
CA VAL A 426 18.66 -21.86 -9.61
C VAL A 426 19.53 -22.82 -8.81
N ALA A 427 19.59 -24.08 -9.24
CA ALA A 427 20.47 -25.09 -8.66
C ALA A 427 21.83 -25.13 -9.38
N GLU A 428 21.82 -25.05 -10.71
CA GLU A 428 23.02 -25.06 -11.55
C GLU A 428 22.73 -24.33 -12.87
N TYR A 429 23.75 -23.69 -13.45
CA TYR A 429 23.66 -23.11 -14.79
C TYR A 429 25.04 -23.07 -15.46
N LYS A 430 25.06 -22.97 -16.80
CA LYS A 430 26.26 -22.67 -17.58
C LYS A 430 25.96 -21.57 -18.57
N THR A 431 26.93 -20.68 -18.77
CA THR A 431 26.89 -19.62 -19.78
C THR A 431 27.67 -20.05 -21.02
N GLY A 432 27.20 -19.64 -22.19
CA GLY A 432 27.84 -19.86 -23.49
C GLY A 432 28.79 -18.75 -23.90
#